data_AF-A0A915C4Y7-F1
#
_entry.id   AF-A0A915C4Y7-F1
#
_cell.length_a   1.000
_cell.length_b   1.000
_cell.length_c   1.000
_cell.angle_alpha   90.00
_cell.angle_beta   90.00
_cell.angle_gamma   90.00
#
_symmetry.space_group_name_H-M   'P 1'
#
loop_
_entity.id
_entity.type
_entity.pdbx_description
1 polymer ?
#
loop_
_entity_poly.entity_id
_entity_poly.type
_entity_poly.pdbx_seq_one_letter_code
_entity_poly.pdbx_strand_id
1 'polypeptide(L)'
;QLLPHFKEVDGVMWPVREIPLLSLERVLDAEVTSHGKEVIQRKIQRLLKKRDYLDSFVKELVDGLVPNRVIRERILSDHPDLLTQPLCFDTVVKMFSRVCFDFIRNPYALKFSYVLANLCEELINTTLIVNRMVDICEEVEITGVH
;
A
#
# COMPACT_ATOMS: atom_id res chain seq x y z
N GLN A 1 -12.39 11.85 -3.62
CA GLN A 1 -12.45 10.51 -3.02
C GLN A 1 -12.01 9.46 -4.04
N LEU A 2 -10.87 8.80 -3.84
CA LEU A 2 -10.55 7.56 -4.57
C LEU A 2 -11.40 6.46 -3.94
N LEU A 3 -12.55 6.16 -4.54
CA LEU A 3 -13.41 5.07 -4.09
C LEU A 3 -12.63 3.75 -4.17
N PRO A 4 -12.78 2.83 -3.20
CA PRO A 4 -12.20 1.51 -3.35
C PRO A 4 -12.79 0.89 -4.61
N HIS A 5 -11.95 0.47 -5.56
CA HIS A 5 -12.43 -0.33 -6.67
C HIS A 5 -12.88 -1.67 -6.08
N PHE A 6 -14.13 -2.05 -6.32
CA PHE A 6 -14.67 -3.33 -5.87
C PHE A 6 -14.81 -4.30 -7.04
N LYS A 7 -14.86 -5.59 -6.74
CA LYS A 7 -15.18 -6.67 -7.68
C LYS A 7 -16.13 -7.65 -7.01
N GLU A 8 -17.17 -8.06 -7.73
CA GLU A 8 -18.09 -9.10 -7.25
C GLU A 8 -17.45 -10.48 -7.37
N VAL A 9 -17.51 -11.26 -6.29
CA VAL A 9 -17.06 -12.63 -6.23
C VAL A 9 -18.05 -13.44 -5.40
N ASP A 10 -18.69 -14.45 -6.00
CA ASP A 10 -19.76 -15.28 -5.42
C ASP A 10 -20.92 -14.45 -4.81
N GLY A 11 -21.35 -13.39 -5.48
CA GLY A 11 -22.41 -12.51 -4.99
C GLY A 11 -22.00 -11.56 -3.85
N VAL A 12 -20.73 -11.54 -3.47
CA VAL A 12 -20.17 -10.64 -2.45
C VAL A 12 -19.24 -9.62 -3.09
N MET A 13 -19.39 -8.35 -2.72
CA MET A 13 -18.57 -7.26 -3.23
C MET A 13 -17.27 -7.14 -2.41
N TRP A 14 -16.13 -7.41 -3.06
CA TRP A 14 -14.81 -7.39 -2.41
C TRP A 14 -13.96 -6.22 -2.91
N PRO A 15 -13.17 -5.56 -2.05
CA PRO A 15 -12.18 -4.60 -2.52
C PRO A 15 -11.19 -5.30 -3.46
N VAL A 16 -10.85 -4.68 -4.60
CA VAL A 16 -9.91 -5.24 -5.59
C VAL A 16 -8.58 -5.65 -4.96
N ARG A 17 -8.12 -4.90 -3.97
CA ARG A 17 -6.91 -5.20 -3.19
C ARG A 17 -6.94 -6.56 -2.48
N GLU A 18 -8.12 -7.10 -2.16
CA GLU A 18 -8.29 -8.40 -1.49
C GLU A 18 -8.39 -9.58 -2.45
N ILE A 19 -8.68 -9.33 -3.73
CA ILE A 19 -8.88 -10.37 -4.74
C ILE A 19 -7.68 -11.33 -4.87
N PRO A 20 -6.40 -10.89 -4.84
CA PRO A 20 -5.28 -11.82 -4.91
C PRO A 20 -5.23 -12.82 -3.74
N LEU A 21 -5.54 -12.37 -2.52
CA LEU A 21 -5.56 -13.24 -1.34
C LEU A 21 -6.73 -14.21 -1.40
N LEU A 22 -7.94 -13.70 -1.64
CA LEU A 22 -9.16 -14.51 -1.78
C LEU A 22 -9.03 -15.58 -2.87
N SER A 23 -8.39 -15.25 -3.99
CA SER A 23 -8.11 -16.20 -5.06
C SER A 23 -7.22 -17.35 -4.58
N LEU A 24 -6.14 -17.04 -3.84
CA LEU A 24 -5.26 -18.07 -3.30
C LEU A 24 -5.94 -18.92 -2.21
N GLU A 25 -6.77 -18.31 -1.35
CA GLU A 25 -7.54 -19.02 -0.33
C GLU A 25 -8.52 -20.01 -0.97
N ARG A 26 -9.26 -19.60 -2.00
CA ARG A 26 -10.14 -20.51 -2.75
C ARG A 26 -9.39 -21.66 -3.41
N VAL A 27 -8.23 -21.38 -3.98
CA VAL A 27 -7.38 -22.41 -4.58
C VAL A 27 -6.86 -23.37 -3.50
N LEU A 28 -6.55 -22.87 -2.30
CA LEU A 28 -6.16 -23.71 -1.15
C LEU A 28 -7.30 -24.63 -0.71
N ASP A 29 -8.53 -24.11 -0.64
CA ASP A 29 -9.72 -24.86 -0.22
C ASP A 29 -10.06 -25.98 -1.22
N ALA A 30 -9.86 -25.73 -2.51
CA ALA A 30 -10.11 -26.70 -3.58
C ALA A 30 -8.98 -27.73 -3.78
N GLU A 31 -7.77 -27.47 -3.26
CA GLU A 31 -6.61 -28.34 -3.45
C GLU A 31 -6.73 -29.62 -2.61
N VAL A 32 -6.42 -30.76 -3.21
CA VAL A 32 -6.58 -32.08 -2.59
C VAL A 32 -5.26 -32.67 -2.11
N THR A 33 -4.15 -32.27 -2.73
CA THR A 33 -2.82 -32.82 -2.43
C THR A 33 -2.14 -32.04 -1.30
N SER A 34 -1.49 -32.76 -0.38
CA SER A 34 -0.72 -32.13 0.70
C SER A 34 0.38 -31.21 0.18
N HIS A 35 1.07 -31.63 -0.89
CA HIS A 35 2.12 -30.83 -1.52
C HIS A 35 1.56 -29.56 -2.17
N GLY A 36 0.44 -29.65 -2.90
CA GLY A 36 -0.23 -28.48 -3.48
C GLY A 36 -0.65 -27.48 -2.40
N LYS A 37 -1.26 -27.96 -1.31
CA LYS A 37 -1.65 -27.12 -0.16
C LYS A 37 -0.46 -26.36 0.41
N GLU A 38 0.67 -27.03 0.62
CA GLU A 38 1.88 -26.41 1.12
C GLU A 38 2.43 -25.33 0.16
N VAL A 39 2.38 -25.58 -1.15
CA VAL A 39 2.78 -24.59 -2.16
C VAL A 39 1.89 -23.34 -2.11
N ILE A 40 0.57 -23.51 -2.02
CA ILE A 40 -0.38 -22.39 -1.98
C ILE A 40 -0.26 -21.62 -0.65
N GLN A 41 -0.14 -22.31 0.47
CA GLN A 41 0.11 -21.68 1.78
C GLN A 41 1.37 -20.82 1.76
N ARG A 42 2.47 -21.31 1.16
CA ARG A 42 3.69 -20.50 0.99
C ARG A 42 3.46 -19.25 0.14
N LYS A 43 2.60 -19.31 -0.88
CA LYS A 43 2.22 -18.13 -1.68
C LYS A 43 1.42 -17.12 -0.86
N ILE A 44 0.44 -17.59 -0.07
CA ILE A 44 -0.33 -16.74 0.85
C ILE A 44 0.60 -16.06 1.85
N GLN A 45 1.49 -16.82 2.50
CA GLN A 45 2.43 -16.27 3.47
C GLN A 45 3.38 -15.23 2.84
N ARG A 46 3.85 -15.47 1.61
CA ARG A 46 4.63 -14.45 0.87
C ARG A 46 3.82 -13.20 0.57
N LEU A 47 2.55 -13.34 0.18
CA LEU A 47 1.67 -12.21 -0.09
C LEU A 47 1.46 -11.37 1.19
N LEU A 48 1.13 -12.02 2.30
CA LEU A 48 0.93 -11.35 3.59
C LEU A 48 2.19 -10.62 4.06
N LYS A 49 3.37 -11.27 3.99
CA LYS A 49 4.64 -10.61 4.31
C LYS A 49 4.91 -9.35 3.47
N LYS A 50 4.55 -9.37 2.18
CA LYS A 50 4.66 -8.20 1.32
C LYS A 50 3.69 -7.08 1.71
N ARG A 51 2.49 -7.43 2.19
CA ARG A 51 1.53 -6.46 2.74
C ARG A 51 2.05 -5.85 4.04
N ASP A 52 2.54 -6.67 4.97
CA ASP A 52 3.12 -6.21 6.25
C ASP A 52 4.32 -5.30 6.03
N TYR A 53 5.16 -5.61 5.04
CA TYR A 53 6.27 -4.76 4.63
C TYR A 53 5.79 -3.39 4.17
N LEU A 54 4.78 -3.34 3.30
CA LEU A 54 4.21 -2.09 2.81
C LEU A 54 3.54 -1.28 3.94
N ASP A 55 2.80 -1.93 4.83
CA ASP A 55 2.19 -1.30 5.99
C ASP A 55 3.27 -0.64 6.89
N SER A 56 4.36 -1.36 7.12
CA SER A 56 5.51 -0.87 7.92
C SER A 56 6.24 0.27 7.23
N PHE A 57 6.45 0.15 5.91
CA PHE A 57 7.08 1.18 5.09
C PHE A 57 6.32 2.50 5.17
N VAL A 58 4.98 2.47 5.00
CA VAL A 58 4.18 3.70 5.01
C VAL A 58 4.21 4.35 6.39
N LYS A 59 4.20 3.55 7.45
CA LYS A 59 4.38 4.05 8.82
C LYS A 59 5.73 4.72 9.00
N GLU A 60 6.82 4.11 8.53
CA GLU A 60 8.17 4.66 8.61
C GLU A 60 8.32 5.97 7.83
N LEU A 61 7.71 6.06 6.66
CA LEU A 61 7.65 7.30 5.87
C LEU A 61 7.00 8.44 6.68
N VAL A 62 5.85 8.18 7.30
CA VAL A 62 5.14 9.18 8.12
C VAL A 62 5.95 9.52 9.38
N ASP A 63 6.53 8.52 10.05
CA ASP A 63 7.39 8.69 11.22
C ASP A 63 8.60 9.59 10.93
N GLY A 64 9.21 9.47 9.74
CA GLY A 64 10.34 10.29 9.32
C GLY A 64 9.99 11.71 8.88
N LEU A 65 8.73 11.99 8.53
CA LEU A 65 8.28 13.30 8.05
C LEU A 65 7.64 14.15 9.14
N VAL A 66 7.00 13.53 10.14
CA VAL A 66 6.09 14.23 11.05
C VAL A 66 6.50 13.97 12.51
N PRO A 67 7.09 14.96 13.20
CA PRO A 67 7.56 14.77 14.57
C PRO A 67 6.44 14.52 15.59
N ASN A 68 5.26 15.10 15.37
CA ASN A 68 4.14 15.02 16.31
C ASN A 68 3.36 13.71 16.15
N ARG A 69 3.33 12.90 17.21
CA ARG A 69 2.67 11.59 17.22
C ARG A 69 1.17 11.63 16.93
N VAL A 70 0.45 12.63 17.45
CA VAL A 70 -1.00 12.76 17.24
C VAL A 70 -1.30 13.05 15.77
N ILE A 71 -0.47 13.89 15.14
CA ILE A 71 -0.59 14.19 13.70
C ILE A 71 -0.25 12.93 12.88
N ARG A 72 0.76 12.15 13.27
CA ARG A 72 1.07 10.87 12.61
C ARG A 72 -0.09 9.88 12.63
N GLU A 73 -0.69 9.72 13.81
CA GLU A 73 -1.84 8.83 13.99
C GLU A 73 -2.99 9.28 13.08
N ARG A 74 -3.31 10.59 13.04
CA ARG A 74 -4.30 11.15 12.13
C ARG A 74 -3.99 10.88 10.66
N ILE A 75 -2.76 11.16 10.21
CA ILE A 75 -2.32 10.92 8.84
C ILE A 75 -2.51 9.45 8.42
N LEU A 76 -2.27 8.52 9.35
CA LEU A 76 -2.39 7.09 9.12
C LEU A 76 -3.81 6.55 9.24
N SER A 77 -4.72 7.20 9.98
CA SER A 77 -6.08 6.69 10.22
C SER A 77 -7.17 7.39 9.40
N ASP A 78 -7.04 8.69 9.17
CA ASP A 78 -8.16 9.51 8.72
C ASP A 78 -8.17 9.62 7.20
N HIS A 79 -9.35 9.62 6.60
CA HIS A 79 -9.49 9.90 5.18
C HIS A 79 -9.78 11.40 5.01
N PRO A 80 -9.09 12.11 4.10
CA PRO A 80 -9.34 13.52 3.91
C PRO A 80 -10.73 13.74 3.29
N ASP A 81 -11.53 14.61 3.91
CA ASP A 81 -12.87 14.97 3.41
C ASP A 81 -12.78 15.65 2.03
N LEU A 82 -11.79 16.52 1.87
CA LEU A 82 -11.49 17.26 0.65
C LEU A 82 -9.99 17.26 0.38
N LEU A 83 -9.62 17.15 -0.89
CA LEU A 83 -8.24 17.31 -1.34
C LEU A 83 -8.03 18.76 -1.79
N THR A 84 -7.35 19.57 -0.96
CA THR A 84 -7.04 20.97 -1.27
C THR A 84 -5.67 21.15 -1.90
N GLN A 85 -4.80 20.13 -1.83
CA GLN A 85 -3.44 20.14 -2.35
C GLN A 85 -3.23 19.18 -3.54
N PRO A 86 -3.96 19.34 -4.67
CA PRO A 86 -3.95 18.37 -5.77
C PRO A 86 -2.59 18.25 -6.46
N LEU A 87 -1.81 19.34 -6.56
CA LEU A 87 -0.48 19.32 -7.18
C LEU A 87 0.55 18.56 -6.33
N CYS A 88 0.51 18.74 -5.01
CA CYS A 88 1.31 17.94 -4.09
C CYS A 88 0.92 16.46 -4.23
N PHE A 89 -0.37 16.16 -4.15
CA PHE A 89 -0.86 14.79 -4.18
C PHE A 89 -0.48 14.06 -5.48
N ASP A 90 -0.69 14.70 -6.64
CA ASP A 90 -0.31 14.11 -7.93
C ASP A 90 1.19 13.81 -8.01
N THR A 91 2.04 14.72 -7.52
CA THR A 91 3.49 14.54 -7.49
C THR A 91 3.88 13.38 -6.59
N VAL A 92 3.35 13.35 -5.36
CA VAL A 92 3.67 12.35 -4.34
C VAL A 92 3.19 10.95 -4.76
N VAL A 93 1.98 10.83 -5.31
CA VAL A 93 1.43 9.56 -5.82
C VAL A 93 2.26 9.04 -6.99
N LYS A 94 2.63 9.90 -7.94
CA LYS A 94 3.48 9.51 -9.08
C LYS A 94 4.85 9.05 -8.63
N MET A 95 5.48 9.76 -7.70
CA MET A 95 6.79 9.39 -7.17
C MET A 95 6.73 8.09 -6.39
N PHE A 96 5.75 7.92 -5.51
CA PHE A 96 5.54 6.66 -4.79
C PHE A 96 5.34 5.47 -5.72
N SER A 97 4.51 5.64 -6.76
CA SER A 97 4.26 4.57 -7.75
C SER A 97 5.48 4.23 -8.58
N ARG A 98 6.35 5.21 -8.85
CA ARG A 98 7.51 5.04 -9.72
C ARG A 98 8.72 4.49 -8.98
N VAL A 99 8.98 4.97 -7.77
CA VAL A 99 10.21 4.70 -7.04
C VAL A 99 10.04 3.58 -6.01
N CYS A 100 8.83 3.44 -5.45
CA CYS A 100 8.59 2.53 -4.32
C CYS A 100 7.69 1.35 -4.72
N PHE A 101 6.40 1.59 -4.92
CA PHE A 101 5.41 0.54 -5.16
C PHE A 101 4.48 0.92 -6.30
N ASP A 102 4.68 0.28 -7.46
CA ASP A 102 3.81 0.43 -8.63
C ASP A 102 2.35 0.05 -8.30
N PHE A 103 1.44 1.02 -8.37
CA PHE A 103 0.02 0.83 -8.05
C PHE A 103 -0.71 -0.12 -9.01
N ILE A 104 -0.27 -0.21 -10.26
CA ILE A 104 -0.85 -1.12 -11.26
C ILE A 104 -0.48 -2.56 -10.90
N ARG A 105 0.78 -2.78 -10.51
CA ARG A 105 1.28 -4.11 -10.13
C ARG A 105 0.92 -4.51 -8.70
N ASN A 106 0.67 -3.53 -7.83
CA ASN A 106 0.35 -3.73 -6.43
C ASN A 106 -0.92 -2.99 -6.03
N PRO A 107 -2.12 -3.59 -6.28
CA PRO A 107 -3.39 -2.99 -5.88
C PRO A 107 -3.53 -2.77 -4.37
N TYR A 108 -2.75 -3.48 -3.55
CA TYR A 108 -2.75 -3.27 -2.10
C TYR A 108 -2.15 -1.89 -1.73
N ALA A 109 -1.18 -1.41 -2.51
CA ALA A 109 -0.58 -0.09 -2.29
C ALA A 109 -1.58 1.06 -2.44
N LEU A 110 -2.61 0.90 -3.27
CA LEU A 110 -3.67 1.90 -3.43
C LEU A 110 -4.42 2.20 -2.12
N LYS A 111 -4.42 1.26 -1.15
CA LYS A 111 -4.97 1.51 0.19
C LYS A 111 -4.34 2.75 0.83
N PHE A 112 -3.09 3.07 0.53
CA PHE A 112 -2.32 4.14 1.17
C PHE A 112 -2.39 5.48 0.44
N SER A 113 -3.18 5.60 -0.64
CA SER A 113 -3.31 6.88 -1.34
C SER A 113 -3.85 7.99 -0.43
N TYR A 114 -4.70 7.67 0.55
CA TYR A 114 -5.20 8.68 1.50
C TYR A 114 -4.09 9.19 2.43
N VAL A 115 -3.13 8.33 2.82
CA VAL A 115 -1.99 8.74 3.64
C VAL A 115 -1.13 9.75 2.86
N LEU A 116 -0.90 9.49 1.57
CA LEU A 116 -0.18 10.41 0.69
C LEU A 116 -0.92 11.75 0.52
N ALA A 117 -2.26 11.71 0.46
CA ALA A 117 -3.08 12.93 0.45
C ALA A 117 -2.95 13.68 1.78
N ASN A 118 -3.02 12.98 2.93
CA ASN A 118 -2.91 13.60 4.25
C ASN A 118 -1.56 14.29 4.46
N LEU A 119 -0.45 13.69 4.00
CA LEU A 119 0.86 14.35 4.04
C LEU A 119 0.84 15.71 3.32
N CYS A 120 0.12 15.79 2.21
CA CYS A 120 -0.06 17.04 1.47
C CYS A 120 -1.01 18.01 2.19
N GLU A 121 -2.13 17.53 2.74
CA GLU A 121 -3.08 18.39 3.47
C GLU A 121 -2.50 18.96 4.78
N GLU A 122 -1.50 18.30 5.37
CA GLU A 122 -0.70 18.82 6.48
C GLU A 122 0.37 19.84 6.03
N LEU A 123 0.34 20.27 4.77
CA LEU A 123 1.21 21.27 4.17
C LEU A 123 2.71 20.95 4.28
N ILE A 124 3.05 19.66 4.35
CA ILE A 124 4.43 19.21 4.34
C ILE A 124 5.02 19.52 2.95
N ASN A 125 6.24 20.03 2.93
CA ASN A 125 6.91 20.39 1.68
C ASN A 125 7.00 19.18 0.74
N THR A 126 6.47 19.30 -0.47
CA THR A 126 6.43 18.22 -1.47
C THR A 126 7.81 17.63 -1.74
N THR A 127 8.85 18.46 -1.86
CA THR A 127 10.23 18.01 -2.08
C THR A 127 10.76 17.22 -0.90
N LEU A 128 10.41 17.60 0.33
CA LEU A 128 10.77 16.84 1.52
C LEU A 128 10.10 15.45 1.53
N ILE A 129 8.80 15.36 1.18
CA ILE A 129 8.09 14.09 1.06
C ILE A 129 8.78 13.21 0.01
N VAL A 130 9.06 13.76 -1.17
CA VAL A 130 9.68 13.03 -2.28
C VAL A 130 11.08 12.56 -1.93
N ASN A 131 11.93 13.41 -1.35
CA ASN A 131 13.28 13.02 -0.95
C ASN A 131 13.23 11.91 0.09
N ARG A 132 12.36 12.01 1.10
CA ARG A 132 12.22 10.95 2.10
C ARG A 132 11.73 9.64 1.50
N MET A 133 10.83 9.70 0.50
CA MET A 133 10.44 8.49 -0.25
C MET A 133 11.63 7.88 -0.98
N VAL A 134 12.42 8.68 -1.69
CA VAL A 134 13.61 8.20 -2.40
C VAL A 134 14.58 7.56 -1.42
N ASP A 135 14.89 8.22 -0.30
CA ASP A 135 15.81 7.69 0.71
C ASP A 135 15.37 6.31 1.22
N ILE A 136 14.11 6.17 1.68
CA ILE A 136 13.61 4.90 2.23
C ILE A 136 13.46 3.83 1.12
N CYS A 137 13.14 4.24 -0.12
CA CYS A 137 12.96 3.29 -1.22
C CYS A 137 14.27 2.83 -1.87
N GLU A 138 15.32 3.64 -1.84
CA GLU A 138 16.67 3.28 -2.30
C GLU A 138 17.46 2.52 -1.22
N GLU A 139 17.17 2.72 0.07
CA GLU A 139 17.66 1.88 1.18
C GLU A 139 17.12 0.44 1.13
N VAL A 140 16.15 0.16 0.25
CA VAL A 140 15.75 -1.21 -0.11
C VAL A 140 16.81 -1.79 -1.06
N GLU A 141 17.97 -2.13 -0.51
CA GLU A 141 19.00 -2.87 -1.24
C GLU A 141 18.35 -4.08 -1.92
N ILE A 142 18.51 -4.09 -3.24
CA ILE A 142 18.19 -5.15 -4.16
C ILE A 142 18.68 -6.48 -3.60
N THR A 143 17.78 -7.23 -2.96
CA THR A 143 17.92 -8.66 -2.72
C THR A 143 16.72 -9.38 -3.33
N GLY A 144 16.70 -9.33 -4.66
CA GLY A 144 16.23 -10.42 -5.53
C GLY A 144 14.73 -10.72 -5.56
N VAL A 145 14.07 -10.33 -6.65
CA VAL A 145 13.20 -11.25 -7.40
C VAL A 145 13.30 -10.91 -8.90
N HIS A 146 14.18 -11.62 -9.61
CA HIS A 146 13.84 -12.15 -10.94
C HIS A 146 12.83 -13.30 -10.76
#